data_AF-A0A383BSE7-F1
#
_entry.id   AF-A0A383BSE7-F1
#
_cell.length_a   1.000
_cell.length_b   1.000
_cell.length_c   1.000
_cell.angle_alpha   90.00
_cell.angle_beta   90.00
_cell.angle_gamma   90.00
#
_symmetry.space_group_name_H-M   'P 1'
#
loop_
_entity.id
_entity.type
_entity.pdbx_description
1 polymer ?
#
loop_
_entity_poly.entity_id
_entity_poly.type
_entity_poly.pdbx_seq_one_letter_code
_entity_poly.pdbx_strand_id
1 'polypeptide(L)' 'MLPAPPKFPRIARMWKGTVIALHVTPARGEETVDQESLEAVAGHGLRGDYRCDSPEPVSPKRQATLIEWETLEALKR' A
#
# COMPACT_ATOMS: atom_id res chain seq x y z
N MET A 1 -8.24 -36.97 14.06
CA MET A 1 -9.05 -35.72 14.06
C MET A 1 -8.24 -34.69 13.29
N LEU A 2 -8.62 -34.38 12.05
CA LEU A 2 -7.88 -33.41 11.22
C LEU A 2 -8.23 -31.98 11.69
N PRO A 3 -7.26 -31.04 11.67
CA PRO A 3 -7.52 -29.66 12.03
C PRO A 3 -8.54 -29.04 11.07
N ALA A 4 -9.44 -28.23 11.61
CA ALA A 4 -10.40 -27.48 10.81
C ALA A 4 -9.66 -26.57 9.81
N PRO A 5 -10.15 -26.45 8.56
CA PRO A 5 -9.53 -25.59 7.57
C PRO A 5 -9.52 -24.13 8.04
N PRO A 6 -8.49 -23.35 7.67
CA PRO A 6 -8.42 -21.94 8.02
C PRO A 6 -9.65 -21.21 7.48
N LYS A 7 -10.35 -20.52 8.37
CA LYS A 7 -11.47 -19.65 8.00
C LYS A 7 -10.89 -18.41 7.34
N PHE A 8 -10.79 -18.40 6.01
CA PHE A 8 -10.50 -17.18 5.28
C PHE A 8 -11.66 -16.20 5.52
N PRO A 9 -11.39 -14.96 5.96
CA PRO A 9 -12.43 -13.96 6.04
C PRO A 9 -13.09 -13.83 4.67
N ARG A 10 -14.43 -13.82 4.61
CA ARG A 10 -15.19 -13.50 3.39
C ARG A 10 -14.55 -12.25 2.81
N ILE A 11 -13.97 -12.35 1.62
CA ILE A 11 -13.34 -11.24 0.92
C ILE A 11 -14.39 -10.13 0.87
N ALA A 12 -14.20 -9.12 1.72
CA ALA A 12 -14.92 -7.85 1.61
C ALA A 12 -14.71 -7.37 0.17
N ARG A 13 -15.79 -6.98 -0.51
CA ARG A 13 -15.83 -6.45 -1.89
C ARG A 13 -14.43 -6.16 -2.45
N MET A 14 -13.93 -7.03 -3.31
CA MET A 14 -12.64 -6.81 -3.96
C MET A 14 -12.79 -5.60 -4.86
N TRP A 15 -12.01 -4.56 -4.59
CA TRP A 15 -11.98 -3.36 -5.41
C TRP A 15 -11.31 -3.71 -6.74
N LYS A 16 -11.95 -3.37 -7.85
CA LYS A 16 -11.38 -3.55 -9.19
C LYS A 16 -11.08 -2.18 -9.75
N GLY A 17 -9.84 -1.97 -10.15
CA GLY A 17 -9.36 -0.74 -10.76
C GLY A 17 -8.04 -0.98 -11.48
N THR A 18 -7.50 0.09 -12.04
CA THR A 18 -6.18 0.11 -12.67
C THR A 18 -5.29 1.05 -11.86
N VAL A 19 -4.08 0.60 -11.53
CA VAL A 19 -3.05 1.47 -10.95
C VAL A 19 -2.47 2.31 -12.09
N ILE A 20 -2.61 3.63 -11.99
CA ILE A 20 -2.14 4.57 -13.02
C ILE A 20 -0.85 5.29 -12.63
N ALA A 21 -0.49 5.27 -11.35
CA ALA A 21 0.71 5.89 -10.83
C ALA A 21 1.19 5.16 -9.57
N LEU A 22 2.50 5.17 -9.35
CA LEU A 22 3.17 4.61 -8.19
C LEU A 22 4.07 5.69 -7.60
N HIS A 23 4.03 5.83 -6.28
CA HIS A 23 4.84 6.81 -5.59
C HIS A 23 5.40 6.22 -4.30
N VAL A 24 6.58 6.67 -3.91
CA VAL A 24 7.20 6.38 -2.61
C VAL A 24 7.70 7.67 -1.97
N THR A 25 7.78 7.68 -0.65
CA THR A 25 8.49 8.75 0.06
C THR A 25 9.85 8.21 0.50
N PRO A 26 10.97 8.66 -0.08
CA PRO A 26 12.29 8.03 0.13
C PRO A 26 12.80 8.22 1.57
N ALA A 27 12.50 9.36 2.20
CA ALA A 27 12.84 9.62 3.59
C ALA A 27 11.74 10.38 4.33
N ARG A 28 11.73 10.25 5.66
CA ARG A 28 10.67 10.84 6.50
C ARG A 28 10.65 12.37 6.35
N GLY A 29 9.52 12.89 5.87
CA GLY A 29 9.29 14.33 5.70
C GLY A 29 9.69 14.86 4.33
N GLU A 30 10.20 14.01 3.43
CA GLU A 30 10.46 14.37 2.04
C GLU A 30 9.20 14.23 1.17
N GLU A 31 9.26 14.85 -0.01
CA GLU A 31 8.20 14.75 -1.01
C GLU A 31 8.08 13.32 -1.56
N THR A 32 6.91 13.02 -2.11
CA THR A 32 6.66 11.76 -2.81
C THR A 32 7.29 11.81 -4.20
N VAL A 33 7.93 10.72 -4.61
CA VAL A 33 8.58 10.61 -5.93
C VAL A 33 7.91 9.53 -6.77
N ASP A 34 7.79 9.78 -8.07
CA ASP A 34 7.19 8.87 -9.04
C ASP A 34 8.08 7.65 -9.27
N GLN A 35 7.44 6.51 -9.52
CA GLN A 35 8.12 5.24 -9.77
C GLN A 35 7.46 4.54 -10.97
N GLU A 36 8.28 3.97 -11.85
CA GLU A 36 7.77 3.14 -12.95
C GLU A 36 7.37 1.74 -12.47
N SER A 37 8.02 1.24 -11.41
CA SER A 37 7.77 -0.07 -10.83
C SER A 37 8.13 -0.07 -9.35
N LEU A 38 7.49 -0.95 -8.57
CA LEU A 38 7.73 -1.13 -7.14
C LEU A 38 7.66 -2.59 -6.74
N GLU A 39 8.38 -2.95 -5.68
CA GLU A 39 8.32 -4.26 -5.05
C GLU A 39 7.58 -4.17 -3.70
N ALA A 40 6.57 -5.02 -3.52
CA ALA A 40 5.89 -5.16 -2.24
C ALA A 40 6.63 -6.17 -1.36
N VAL A 41 7.12 -5.72 -0.21
CA VAL A 41 7.79 -6.53 0.81
C VAL A 41 6.79 -6.88 1.91
N ALA A 42 6.44 -8.16 1.99
CA ALA A 42 5.47 -8.65 2.97
C ALA A 42 5.87 -8.25 4.40
N GLY A 43 4.93 -7.64 5.13
CA GLY A 43 5.18 -7.17 6.50
C GLY A 43 5.80 -5.78 6.60
N HIS A 44 6.36 -5.24 5.51
CA HIS A 44 7.18 -4.02 5.55
C HIS A 44 6.62 -2.88 4.69
N GLY A 45 6.00 -3.19 3.53
CA GLY A 45 5.40 -2.19 2.65
C GLY A 45 6.01 -2.22 1.26
N LEU A 46 6.29 -1.04 0.69
CA LEU A 46 6.84 -0.88 -0.65
C LEU A 46 8.34 -0.54 -0.56
N ARG A 47 9.19 -1.31 -1.23
CA ARG A 47 10.65 -1.09 -1.23
C ARG A 47 10.98 0.33 -1.70
N GLY A 48 11.85 1.02 -0.97
CA GLY A 48 12.24 2.41 -1.24
C GLY A 48 11.30 3.47 -0.61
N ASP A 49 10.22 3.05 0.04
CA ASP A 49 9.46 3.92 0.93
C ASP A 49 10.09 3.92 2.33
N TYR A 50 10.20 5.10 2.95
CA TYR A 50 10.82 5.29 4.25
C TYR A 50 10.20 4.41 5.35
N ARG A 51 8.92 4.01 5.21
CA ARG A 51 8.29 3.10 6.16
C ARG A 51 8.79 1.67 6.00
N CYS A 52 9.04 1.23 4.78
CA CYS A 52 9.55 -0.12 4.50
C CYS A 52 10.98 -0.28 5.04
N ASP A 53 11.79 0.76 4.93
CA ASP A 53 13.20 0.75 5.33
C ASP A 53 13.41 1.15 6.80
N SER A 54 12.34 1.52 7.51
CA SER A 54 12.38 1.85 8.93
C SER A 54 12.53 0.58 9.79
N PRO A 55 13.34 0.62 10.88
CA PRO A 55 13.37 -0.46 11.86
C PRO A 55 12.07 -0.54 12.70
N GLU A 56 11.21 0.48 12.63
CA GLU A 56 9.94 0.48 13.35
C GLU A 56 8.91 -0.44 12.67
N PRO A 57 8.14 -1.22 13.45
CA PRO A 57 7.14 -2.13 12.88
C PRO A 57 6.05 -1.35 12.15
N VAL A 58 5.87 -1.67 10.86
CA VAL A 58 4.78 -1.11 10.05
C VAL A 58 3.52 -1.92 10.27
N SER A 59 2.47 -1.28 10.78
CA SER A 59 1.14 -1.90 10.87
C SER A 59 0.70 -2.40 9.49
N PRO A 60 0.11 -3.60 9.36
CA PRO A 60 -0.40 -4.11 8.08
C PRO A 60 -1.32 -3.13 7.34
N LYS A 61 -2.05 -2.28 8.07
CA LYS A 61 -2.95 -1.26 7.51
C LYS A 61 -2.22 -0.02 6.96
N ARG A 62 -0.89 0.06 7.12
CA ARG A 62 -0.05 1.23 6.79
C ARG A 62 1.10 0.88 5.85
N GLN A 63 1.09 -0.33 5.29
CA GLN A 63 2.11 -0.82 4.36
C GLN A 63 1.98 -0.23 2.95
N ALA A 64 0.77 0.17 2.57
CA ALA A 64 0.50 0.90 1.33
C ALA A 64 -0.74 1.78 1.52
N THR A 65 -0.79 2.88 0.77
CA THR A 65 -1.95 3.76 0.68
C THR A 65 -2.44 3.76 -0.77
N LEU A 66 -3.74 3.58 -0.97
CA LEU A 66 -4.36 3.75 -2.28
C LEU A 66 -5.20 5.02 -2.25
N ILE A 67 -5.04 5.85 -3.28
CA ILE A 67 -5.82 7.07 -3.47
C ILE A 67 -6.51 6.94 -4.83
N GLU A 68 -7.81 7.16 -4.85
CA GLU A 68 -8.58 7.16 -6.09
C GLU A 68 -8.29 8.44 -6.87
N TRP A 69 -8.09 8.32 -8.18
CA TRP A 69 -7.82 9.46 -9.04
C TRP A 69 -8.98 10.46 -9.03
N GLU A 70 -10.20 9.97 -8.99
CA GLU A 70 -11.43 10.74 -8.92
C GLU A 70 -11.49 11.61 -7.65
N THR A 71 -10.89 11.15 -6.55
CA THR A 71 -10.79 11.93 -5.31
C THR A 71 -9.84 13.12 -5.50
N LEU A 72 -8.71 12.93 -6.18
CA LEU A 72 -7.77 14.00 -6.49
C LEU A 72 -8.37 15.04 -7.45
N GLU A 73 -9.10 14.58 -8.47
CA GLU A 73 -9.81 15.46 -9.40
C GLU A 73 -10.92 16.27 -8.72
N ALA A 74 -11.61 15.69 -7.73
CA ALA A 74 -12.63 16.39 -6.97
C ALA A 74 -12.05 17.54 -6.12
N LEU A 75 -10.82 17.40 -5.60
CA LEU A 75 -10.14 18.43 -4.80
C LEU A 75 -9.67 19.65 -5.61
N LYS A 76 -9.61 19.54 -6.96
CA LYS A 76 -9.19 20.65 -7.84
C LYS A 76 -10.32 21.66 -8.11
N ARG A 77 -11.52 21.43 -7.56
CA ARG A 77 -12.73 22.24 -7.77
C ARG A 77 -13.08 23.04 -6.53
#